data_AF-A0A966QFL4-F1
#
_entry.id   AF-A0A966QFL4-F1
#
_cell.length_a   1.000
_cell.length_b   1.000
_cell.length_c   1.000
_cell.angle_alpha   90.00
_cell.angle_beta   90.00
_cell.angle_gamma   90.00
#
_symmetry.space_group_name_H-M   'P 1'
#
loop_
_entity.id
_entity.type
_entity.pdbx_description
1 polymer ?
#
loop_
_entity_poly.entity_id
_entity_poly.type
_entity_poly.pdbx_seq_one_letter_code
_entity_poly.pdbx_strand_id
1 'polypeptide(L)'
;LWTTIVTSPEILIFTYFMITDPRTTPKGRVGRTLFGAMVGIVCVVLMAPQDTEFGAKVALLAGLTIMTAVRPLLERVVPEPDSAADSLRGWSRSVLNGAESHTTTAVRARRATTFGVIALLVVGGLSFGARTTQGVLAGEPENLIGRLSTRIDPATFPDITVDDEVMNWNHEIDVAGAQAIVLTLAENLALESQAILEGDDSLLTAVTHGDRLDAMRARLRESTSIGRTVTDNYEIDRVRVTLLVPFGRQDGLSLGMISEGTVTTEIRNASGEVVSRSSAPFKTMWAMRRATGARWLTVAELPPTDRP
;
A
#
# COMPACT_ATOMS: atom_id res chain seq x y z
N LEU A 1 12.73 8.80 0.86
CA LEU A 1 11.44 8.89 0.15
C LEU A 1 11.45 10.00 -0.91
N TRP A 2 11.44 11.29 -0.56
CA TRP A 2 11.35 12.40 -1.54
C TRP A 2 12.46 12.42 -2.60
N THR A 3 13.72 12.20 -2.21
CA THR A 3 14.84 12.10 -3.15
C THR A 3 14.67 10.91 -4.11
N THR A 4 14.33 9.73 -3.58
CA THR A 4 14.04 8.52 -4.35
C THR A 4 12.94 8.75 -5.40
N ILE A 5 11.87 9.43 -5.00
CA ILE A 5 10.72 9.75 -5.83
C ILE A 5 11.11 10.72 -6.95
N VAL A 6 11.86 11.78 -6.65
CA VAL A 6 12.30 12.77 -7.65
C VAL A 6 13.28 12.16 -8.66
N THR A 7 14.09 11.18 -8.26
CA THR A 7 15.02 10.46 -9.15
C THR A 7 14.39 9.26 -9.85
N SER A 8 13.11 8.95 -9.58
CA SER A 8 12.42 7.79 -10.13
C SER A 8 12.16 7.98 -11.63
N PRO A 9 12.55 7.02 -12.49
CA PRO A 9 12.26 7.05 -13.93
C PRO A 9 10.78 7.28 -14.26
N GLU A 10 9.89 6.82 -13.40
CA GLU A 10 8.44 6.90 -13.54
C GLU A 10 7.93 8.34 -13.42
N ILE A 11 8.54 9.20 -12.58
CA ILE A 11 8.17 10.62 -12.52
C ILE A 11 8.63 11.35 -13.78
N LEU A 12 9.78 10.96 -14.33
CA LEU A 12 10.24 11.48 -15.62
C LEU A 12 9.26 11.07 -16.72
N ILE A 13 8.84 9.80 -16.77
CA ILE A 13 7.85 9.34 -17.75
C ILE A 13 6.51 10.06 -17.56
N PHE A 14 6.03 10.19 -16.32
CA PHE A 14 4.79 10.88 -16.01
C PHE A 14 4.80 12.34 -16.47
N THR A 15 5.89 13.06 -16.18
CA THR A 15 6.05 14.47 -16.52
C THR A 15 6.23 14.69 -18.03
N TYR A 16 7.07 13.87 -18.69
CA TYR A 16 7.44 14.07 -20.09
C TYR A 16 6.56 13.35 -21.11
N PHE A 17 5.78 12.33 -20.70
CA PHE A 17 4.92 11.57 -21.59
C PHE A 17 3.44 11.62 -21.22
N MET A 18 3.07 11.51 -19.93
CA MET A 18 1.65 11.43 -19.55
C MET A 18 0.99 12.80 -19.41
N ILE A 19 1.66 13.76 -18.77
CA ILE A 19 1.16 15.14 -18.65
C ILE A 19 1.20 15.87 -19.99
N THR A 20 2.13 15.55 -20.87
CA THR A 20 2.33 16.21 -22.18
C THR A 20 1.60 15.50 -23.33
N ASP A 21 0.91 14.39 -23.07
CA ASP A 21 0.17 13.65 -24.10
C ASP A 21 -0.84 14.59 -24.78
N PRO A 22 -0.80 14.75 -26.12
CA PRO A 22 -1.78 15.53 -26.86
C PRO A 22 -3.22 15.04 -26.64
N ARG A 23 -3.41 13.79 -26.22
CA ARG A 23 -4.73 13.23 -25.89
C ARG A 23 -5.22 13.58 -24.49
N THR A 24 -4.39 14.05 -23.57
CA THR A 24 -4.80 14.42 -22.20
C THR A 24 -4.77 15.93 -21.95
N THR A 25 -4.00 16.69 -22.75
CA THR A 25 -3.83 18.14 -22.59
C THR A 25 -4.84 18.99 -23.37
N PRO A 26 -5.28 20.15 -22.82
CA PRO A 26 -6.06 21.14 -23.56
C PRO A 26 -5.30 21.69 -24.78
N LYS A 27 -6.03 22.10 -25.82
CA LYS A 27 -5.44 22.57 -27.09
C LYS A 27 -4.83 23.98 -27.04
N GLY A 28 -5.31 24.86 -26.16
CA GLY A 28 -4.84 26.26 -26.03
C GLY A 28 -3.60 26.42 -25.15
N ARG A 29 -2.82 27.49 -25.35
CA ARG A 29 -1.59 27.75 -24.59
C ARG A 29 -1.88 28.00 -23.10
N VAL A 30 -2.86 28.85 -22.81
CA VAL A 30 -3.29 29.15 -21.42
C VAL A 30 -3.89 27.90 -20.77
N GLY A 31 -4.66 27.13 -21.53
CA GLY A 31 -5.26 25.87 -21.08
C GLY A 31 -4.22 24.85 -20.63
N ARG A 32 -3.12 24.70 -21.38
CA ARG A 32 -2.02 23.79 -21.01
C ARG A 32 -1.34 24.21 -19.71
N THR A 33 -1.03 25.49 -19.56
CA THR A 33 -0.35 25.99 -18.34
C THR A 33 -1.24 25.83 -17.11
N LEU A 34 -2.52 26.19 -17.21
CA LEU A 34 -3.47 26.07 -16.11
C LEU A 34 -3.74 24.61 -15.76
N PHE A 35 -3.87 23.74 -16.76
CA PHE A 35 -4.02 22.30 -16.58
C PHE A 35 -2.81 21.69 -15.87
N GLY A 36 -1.59 21.98 -16.32
CA GLY A 36 -0.36 21.49 -15.69
C GLY A 36 -0.20 21.97 -14.25
N ALA A 37 -0.52 23.23 -13.97
CA ALA A 37 -0.48 23.78 -12.61
C ALA A 37 -1.48 23.08 -11.68
N MET A 38 -2.72 22.84 -12.14
CA MET A 38 -3.72 22.12 -11.35
C MET A 38 -3.35 20.65 -11.12
N VAL A 39 -2.82 19.96 -12.15
CA VAL A 39 -2.31 18.58 -12.00
C VAL A 39 -1.24 18.53 -10.92
N GLY A 40 -0.27 19.45 -10.96
CA GLY A 40 0.78 19.52 -9.94
C GLY A 40 0.22 19.72 -8.53
N ILE A 41 -0.73 20.64 -8.35
CA ILE A 41 -1.36 20.89 -7.04
C ILE A 41 -2.11 19.65 -6.54
N VAL A 42 -2.94 19.02 -7.39
CA VAL A 42 -3.72 17.83 -7.02
C VAL A 42 -2.80 16.67 -6.66
N CYS A 43 -1.76 16.44 -7.46
CA CYS A 43 -0.75 15.41 -7.19
C CYS A 43 -0.02 15.63 -5.87
N VAL A 44 0.42 16.86 -5.58
CA VAL A 44 1.12 17.18 -4.31
C VAL A 44 0.20 16.96 -3.11
N VAL A 45 -1.07 17.37 -3.21
CA VAL A 45 -2.05 17.17 -2.12
C VAL A 45 -2.31 15.68 -1.88
N LEU A 46 -2.44 14.88 -2.94
CA LEU A 46 -2.67 13.43 -2.83
C LEU A 46 -1.42 12.65 -2.37
N MET A 47 -0.23 13.16 -2.69
CA MET A 47 1.04 12.57 -2.31
C MET A 47 1.43 12.89 -0.86
N ALA A 48 1.01 14.05 -0.33
CA ALA A 48 1.37 14.50 1.02
C ALA A 48 1.11 13.49 2.15
N PRO A 49 0.00 12.72 2.19
CA PRO A 49 -0.25 11.71 3.23
C PRO A 49 0.38 10.34 2.93
N GLN A 50 1.22 10.18 1.90
CA GLN A 50 1.75 8.88 1.49
C GLN A 50 3.12 8.62 2.13
N ASP A 51 3.20 7.61 2.98
CA ASP A 51 4.46 7.19 3.63
C ASP A 51 5.26 6.17 2.81
N THR A 52 4.65 5.60 1.76
CA THR A 52 5.27 4.58 0.90
C THR A 52 5.50 5.06 -0.53
N GLU A 53 6.53 4.51 -1.18
CA GLU A 53 6.83 4.82 -2.59
C GLU A 53 5.69 4.40 -3.53
N PHE A 54 5.09 3.24 -3.28
CA PHE A 54 3.95 2.75 -4.04
C PHE A 54 2.74 3.69 -3.91
N GLY A 55 2.42 4.13 -2.70
CA GLY A 55 1.33 5.09 -2.44
C GLY A 55 1.54 6.41 -3.17
N ALA A 56 2.77 6.93 -3.17
CA ALA A 56 3.11 8.14 -3.91
C ALA A 56 2.94 7.98 -5.43
N LYS A 57 3.35 6.83 -6.01
CA LYS A 57 3.17 6.54 -7.44
C LYS A 57 1.68 6.43 -7.81
N VAL A 58 0.89 5.76 -6.99
CA VAL A 58 -0.57 5.64 -7.19
C VAL A 58 -1.25 7.01 -7.09
N ALA A 59 -0.82 7.86 -6.14
CA ALA A 59 -1.33 9.22 -5.98
C ALA A 59 -1.09 10.10 -7.22
N LEU A 60 0.07 9.97 -7.88
CA LEU A 60 0.37 10.67 -9.14
C LEU A 60 -0.60 10.26 -10.26
N LEU A 61 -0.83 8.95 -10.43
CA LEU A 61 -1.75 8.45 -11.44
C LEU A 61 -3.20 8.89 -11.15
N ALA A 62 -3.63 8.80 -9.89
CA ALA A 62 -4.95 9.24 -9.45
C ALA A 62 -5.17 10.74 -9.70
N GLY A 63 -4.18 11.58 -9.41
CA GLY A 63 -4.24 13.01 -9.68
C GLY A 63 -4.44 13.32 -11.17
N LEU A 64 -3.73 12.61 -12.05
CA LEU A 64 -3.90 12.74 -13.50
C LEU A 64 -5.28 12.24 -13.96
N THR A 65 -5.79 11.13 -13.42
CA THR A 65 -7.12 10.61 -13.75
C THR A 65 -8.21 11.62 -13.39
N ILE A 66 -8.14 12.22 -12.19
CA ILE A 66 -9.07 13.28 -11.76
C ILE A 66 -9.02 14.45 -12.74
N MET A 67 -7.82 14.93 -13.06
CA MET A 67 -7.67 16.08 -13.97
C MET A 67 -8.10 15.78 -15.39
N THR A 68 -7.92 14.55 -15.86
CA THR A 68 -8.43 14.11 -17.16
C THR A 68 -9.96 14.16 -17.21
N ALA A 69 -10.64 13.80 -16.12
CA ALA A 69 -12.10 13.95 -16.00
C ALA A 69 -12.56 15.42 -15.92
N VAL A 70 -11.74 16.31 -15.34
CA VAL A 70 -12.01 17.75 -15.22
C VAL A 70 -11.75 18.52 -16.52
N ARG A 71 -10.89 17.99 -17.41
CA ARG A 71 -10.52 18.59 -18.69
C ARG A 71 -11.68 19.17 -19.52
N PRO A 72 -12.77 18.45 -19.84
CA PRO A 72 -13.85 19.00 -20.68
C PRO A 72 -14.53 20.22 -20.05
N LEU A 73 -14.47 20.34 -18.73
CA LEU A 73 -14.96 21.51 -18.01
C LEU A 73 -14.00 22.68 -18.12
N LEU A 74 -12.70 22.41 -18.07
CA LEU A 74 -11.64 23.42 -18.24
C LEU A 74 -11.65 24.03 -19.64
N GLU A 75 -11.82 23.21 -20.68
CA GLU A 75 -11.93 23.67 -22.07
C GLU A 75 -13.14 24.57 -22.32
N ARG A 76 -14.17 24.54 -21.46
CA ARG A 76 -15.32 25.46 -21.54
C ARG A 76 -15.06 26.82 -20.89
N VAL A 77 -14.03 26.95 -20.06
CA VAL A 77 -13.72 28.16 -19.28
C VAL A 77 -12.53 28.93 -19.88
N VAL A 78 -11.57 28.19 -20.43
CA VAL A 78 -10.36 28.72 -21.05
C VAL A 78 -10.70 29.35 -22.41
N PRO A 79 -10.00 30.43 -22.83
CA PRO A 79 -10.18 31.03 -24.16
C PRO A 79 -10.03 30.02 -25.30
N GLU A 80 -10.73 30.26 -26.41
CA GLU A 80 -10.61 29.42 -27.60
C GLU A 80 -9.16 29.38 -28.11
N PRO A 81 -8.69 28.21 -28.59
CA PRO A 81 -7.33 28.06 -29.12
C PRO A 81 -7.05 29.07 -30.24
N ASP A 82 -5.86 29.69 -30.24
CA ASP A 82 -5.42 30.71 -31.22
C ASP A 82 -6.22 32.03 -31.25
N SER A 83 -7.04 32.31 -30.24
CA SER A 83 -7.64 33.64 -30.06
C SER A 83 -6.64 34.66 -29.51
N ALA A 84 -6.86 35.97 -29.73
CA ALA A 84 -6.03 37.04 -29.16
C ALA A 84 -5.93 37.01 -27.61
N ALA A 85 -6.87 36.30 -26.96
CA ALA A 85 -6.93 36.06 -25.52
C ALA A 85 -6.11 34.83 -25.05
N ASP A 86 -5.58 33.99 -25.94
CA ASP A 86 -4.75 32.80 -25.61
C ASP A 86 -3.28 33.15 -25.31
N SER A 87 -3.02 34.40 -24.92
CA SER A 87 -1.72 34.83 -24.39
C SER A 87 -1.76 34.86 -22.86
N LEU A 88 -0.82 34.17 -22.20
CA LEU A 88 -0.70 34.13 -20.74
C LEU A 88 -0.66 35.54 -20.11
N ARG A 89 0.00 36.49 -20.79
CA ARG A 89 0.08 37.90 -20.37
C ARG A 89 -1.23 38.67 -20.59
N GLY A 90 -1.98 38.39 -21.65
CA GLY A 90 -3.29 39.00 -21.91
C GLY A 90 -4.35 38.50 -20.93
N TRP A 91 -4.37 37.19 -20.68
CA TRP A 91 -5.29 36.57 -19.73
C TRP A 91 -5.05 37.05 -18.29
N SER A 92 -3.80 37.02 -17.80
CA SER A 92 -3.48 37.49 -16.45
C SER A 92 -3.81 38.97 -16.24
N ARG A 93 -3.56 39.84 -17.24
CA ARG A 93 -3.99 41.24 -17.21
C ARG A 93 -5.51 41.39 -17.21
N SER A 94 -6.25 40.58 -17.97
CA SER A 94 -7.72 40.62 -17.99
C SER A 94 -8.37 40.17 -16.67
N VAL A 95 -7.69 39.27 -15.94
CA VAL A 95 -8.16 38.74 -14.65
C VAL A 95 -7.78 39.70 -13.52
N LEU A 96 -6.57 40.26 -13.52
CA LEU A 96 -6.08 41.18 -12.50
C LEU A 96 -6.63 42.60 -12.63
N ASN A 97 -6.81 43.12 -13.85
CA ASN A 97 -7.29 44.50 -14.06
C ASN A 97 -8.82 44.61 -14.05
N GLY A 98 -9.54 43.51 -13.81
CA GLY A 98 -10.98 43.44 -13.96
C GLY A 98 -11.35 43.47 -15.44
N ALA A 99 -12.13 42.47 -15.87
CA ALA A 99 -12.60 42.35 -17.25
C ALA A 99 -13.05 43.71 -17.81
N GLU A 100 -12.52 44.09 -18.97
CA GLU A 100 -13.06 45.20 -19.75
C GLU A 100 -14.59 45.12 -19.77
N SER A 101 -15.20 46.29 -19.59
CA SER A 101 -16.59 46.63 -19.29
C SER A 101 -17.65 46.15 -20.29
N HIS A 102 -17.36 45.14 -21.11
CA HIS A 102 -18.26 44.54 -22.11
C HIS A 102 -18.37 43.01 -22.00
N THR A 103 -18.12 42.41 -20.84
CA THR A 103 -18.52 41.01 -20.58
C THR A 103 -19.83 40.98 -19.78
N THR A 104 -20.89 40.49 -20.42
CA THR A 104 -22.22 40.34 -19.82
C THR A 104 -22.14 39.54 -18.52
N THR A 105 -22.94 39.93 -17.52
CA THR A 105 -23.08 39.27 -16.21
C THR A 105 -23.27 37.75 -16.32
N ALA A 106 -23.86 37.27 -17.43
CA ALA A 106 -23.99 35.86 -17.77
C ALA A 106 -22.64 35.12 -17.94
N VAL A 107 -21.62 35.75 -18.53
CA VAL A 107 -20.29 35.13 -18.73
C VAL A 107 -19.53 35.06 -17.41
N ARG A 108 -19.63 36.09 -16.55
CA ARG A 108 -19.06 36.06 -15.19
C ARG A 108 -19.73 35.00 -14.33
N ALA A 109 -21.06 34.89 -14.36
CA ALA A 109 -21.81 33.88 -13.62
C ALA A 109 -21.48 32.45 -14.09
N ARG A 110 -21.33 32.24 -15.41
CA ARG A 110 -20.95 30.95 -16.00
C ARG A 110 -19.51 30.55 -15.65
N ARG A 111 -18.58 31.50 -15.58
CA ARG A 111 -17.20 31.23 -15.12
C ARG A 111 -17.15 30.90 -13.62
N ALA A 112 -17.85 31.65 -12.78
CA ALA A 112 -17.89 31.42 -11.33
C ALA A 112 -18.53 30.06 -10.98
N THR A 113 -19.63 29.69 -11.62
CA THR A 113 -20.25 28.36 -11.45
C THR A 113 -19.33 27.24 -11.89
N THR A 114 -18.60 27.41 -12.99
CA THR A 114 -17.69 26.37 -13.47
C THR A 114 -16.45 26.23 -12.57
N PHE A 115 -15.87 27.33 -12.07
CA PHE A 115 -14.83 27.28 -11.04
C PHE A 115 -15.33 26.62 -9.75
N GLY A 116 -16.58 26.87 -9.35
CA GLY A 116 -17.22 26.19 -8.24
C GLY A 116 -17.34 24.68 -8.45
N VAL A 117 -17.73 24.23 -9.65
CA VAL A 117 -17.81 22.80 -9.99
C VAL A 117 -16.41 22.16 -10.05
N ILE A 118 -15.39 22.85 -10.57
CA ILE A 118 -14.00 22.37 -10.54
C ILE A 118 -13.51 22.22 -9.10
N ALA A 119 -13.72 23.23 -8.25
CA ALA A 119 -13.36 23.17 -6.84
C ALA A 119 -14.11 22.05 -6.12
N LEU A 120 -15.40 21.83 -6.43
CA LEU A 120 -16.21 20.78 -5.83
C LEU A 120 -15.85 19.38 -6.37
N LEU A 121 -15.37 19.25 -7.61
CA LEU A 121 -14.81 18.01 -8.17
C LEU A 121 -13.41 17.71 -7.64
N VAL A 122 -12.60 18.74 -7.38
CA VAL A 122 -11.28 18.58 -6.74
C VAL A 122 -11.45 18.23 -5.26
N VAL A 123 -12.31 18.93 -4.52
CA VAL A 123 -12.63 18.61 -3.11
C VAL A 123 -13.39 17.29 -3.00
N GLY A 124 -14.31 17.02 -3.92
CA GLY A 124 -15.03 15.75 -4.03
C GLY A 124 -14.11 14.60 -4.41
N GLY A 125 -13.17 14.81 -5.34
CA GLY A 125 -12.13 13.86 -5.72
C GLY A 125 -11.08 13.64 -4.64
N LEU A 126 -10.78 14.66 -3.82
CA LEU A 126 -10.00 14.51 -2.59
C LEU A 126 -10.77 13.73 -1.53
N SER A 127 -12.09 13.88 -1.44
CA SER A 127 -12.94 13.15 -0.47
C SER A 127 -13.25 11.71 -0.90
N PHE A 128 -13.38 11.46 -2.21
CA PHE A 128 -13.56 10.13 -2.77
C PHE A 128 -12.23 9.41 -2.93
N GLY A 129 -11.18 10.07 -3.44
CA GLY A 129 -9.82 9.54 -3.54
C GLY A 129 -9.19 9.27 -2.17
N ALA A 130 -9.36 10.14 -1.18
CA ALA A 130 -8.93 9.82 0.19
C ALA A 130 -9.77 8.71 0.84
N ARG A 131 -10.99 8.41 0.35
CA ARG A 131 -11.80 7.31 0.89
C ARG A 131 -11.67 6.00 0.11
N THR A 132 -11.35 6.04 -1.19
CA THR A 132 -11.22 4.83 -2.00
C THR A 132 -9.77 4.35 -2.07
N THR A 133 -8.78 5.24 -2.07
CA THR A 133 -7.36 4.82 -2.01
C THR A 133 -6.91 4.52 -0.57
N GLN A 134 -7.49 5.19 0.42
CA GLN A 134 -7.21 4.94 1.84
C GLN A 134 -8.21 3.96 2.49
N GLY A 135 -9.42 3.78 1.93
CA GLY A 135 -10.43 2.86 2.48
C GLY A 135 -10.50 1.49 1.81
N VAL A 136 -9.95 1.30 0.59
CA VAL A 136 -9.91 -0.02 -0.06
C VAL A 136 -8.52 -0.66 0.00
N LEU A 137 -7.45 0.10 0.26
CA LEU A 137 -6.09 -0.44 0.39
C LEU A 137 -5.41 -0.17 1.75
N ALA A 138 -5.89 0.80 2.54
CA ALA A 138 -5.41 1.06 3.92
C ALA A 138 -6.54 0.95 4.98
N GLY A 139 -7.72 0.47 4.59
CA GLY A 139 -8.89 0.35 5.44
C GLY A 139 -9.01 -1.08 5.96
N GLU A 140 -8.87 -1.25 7.28
CA GLU A 140 -8.91 -2.50 8.07
C GLU A 140 -7.56 -3.14 8.41
N PRO A 141 -6.75 -3.72 7.52
CA PRO A 141 -5.62 -4.55 7.94
C PRO A 141 -4.56 -3.75 8.72
N GLU A 142 -4.14 -2.56 8.29
CA GLU A 142 -3.17 -1.74 9.05
C GLU A 142 -3.72 -1.26 10.40
N ASN A 143 -5.01 -0.91 10.47
CA ASN A 143 -5.66 -0.52 11.72
C ASN A 143 -5.90 -1.71 12.66
N LEU A 144 -6.11 -2.91 12.11
CA LEU A 144 -6.20 -4.18 12.84
C LEU A 144 -4.81 -4.64 13.34
N ILE A 145 -3.78 -4.51 12.50
CA ILE A 145 -2.37 -4.78 12.84
C ILE A 145 -1.90 -3.81 13.92
N GLY A 146 -2.27 -2.52 13.84
CA GLY A 146 -1.93 -1.52 14.87
C GLY A 146 -2.54 -1.80 16.25
N ARG A 147 -3.67 -2.52 16.31
CA ARG A 147 -4.32 -2.93 17.58
C ARG A 147 -3.53 -4.00 18.34
N LEU A 148 -2.68 -4.75 17.64
CA LEU A 148 -1.75 -5.73 18.21
C LEU A 148 -0.31 -5.32 17.91
N SER A 149 0.01 -4.09 18.28
CA SER A 149 1.39 -3.74 18.62
C SER A 149 1.72 -4.35 19.99
N THR A 150 1.62 -5.69 20.09
CA THR A 150 2.39 -6.44 21.08
C THR A 150 3.82 -6.04 20.79
N ARG A 151 4.40 -5.26 21.69
CA ARG A 151 5.74 -4.66 21.55
C ARG A 151 6.76 -5.79 21.47
N ILE A 152 6.98 -6.33 20.27
CA ILE A 152 8.09 -7.24 19.99
C ILE A 152 9.33 -6.36 20.11
N ASP A 153 10.09 -6.56 21.18
CA ASP A 153 11.28 -5.78 21.44
C ASP A 153 12.37 -6.22 20.44
N PRO A 154 12.87 -5.33 19.56
CA PRO A 154 13.98 -5.66 18.68
C PRO A 154 15.23 -6.14 19.43
N ALA A 155 15.39 -5.75 20.70
CA ALA A 155 16.50 -6.19 21.54
C ALA A 155 16.39 -7.66 21.98
N THR A 156 15.23 -8.30 21.85
CA THR A 156 15.04 -9.73 22.15
C THR A 156 15.07 -10.60 20.89
N PHE A 157 15.59 -10.07 19.78
CA PHE A 157 15.63 -10.83 18.54
C PHE A 157 16.56 -12.03 18.63
N PRO A 158 16.19 -13.14 17.98
CA PRO A 158 17.03 -14.34 17.91
C PRO A 158 18.33 -14.06 17.14
N ASP A 159 19.23 -15.04 17.17
CA ASP A 159 20.38 -15.05 16.27
C ASP A 159 19.88 -15.18 14.81
N ILE A 160 20.11 -14.14 14.00
CA ILE A 160 19.64 -14.05 12.61
C ILE A 160 20.83 -14.18 11.67
N THR A 161 20.81 -15.23 10.85
CA THR A 161 21.78 -15.45 9.78
C THR A 161 21.09 -15.34 8.42
N VAL A 162 21.80 -14.83 7.42
CA VAL A 162 21.27 -14.64 6.06
C VAL A 162 22.23 -15.31 5.08
N ASP A 163 21.70 -16.13 4.19
CA ASP A 163 22.49 -16.84 3.19
C ASP A 163 23.05 -15.91 2.12
N ASP A 164 24.25 -16.24 1.62
CA ASP A 164 24.92 -15.48 0.56
C ASP A 164 24.06 -15.34 -0.71
N GLU A 165 23.22 -16.34 -1.02
CA GLU A 165 22.30 -16.29 -2.16
C GLU A 165 21.25 -15.17 -2.03
N VAL A 166 20.77 -14.92 -0.81
CA VAL A 166 19.81 -13.83 -0.52
C VAL A 166 20.50 -12.49 -0.71
N MET A 167 21.71 -12.36 -0.17
CA MET A 167 22.54 -11.15 -0.28
C MET A 167 22.91 -10.84 -1.73
N ASN A 168 23.23 -11.87 -2.52
CA ASN A 168 23.55 -11.74 -3.94
C ASN A 168 22.32 -11.38 -4.79
N TRP A 169 21.14 -11.84 -4.39
CA TRP A 169 19.90 -11.51 -5.07
C TRP A 169 19.41 -10.10 -4.76
N ASN A 170 19.43 -9.70 -3.48
CA ASN A 170 19.04 -8.37 -3.04
C ASN A 170 19.96 -7.88 -1.91
N HIS A 171 20.87 -6.98 -2.26
CA HIS A 171 21.82 -6.37 -1.32
C HIS A 171 21.15 -5.52 -0.22
N GLU A 172 19.87 -5.15 -0.38
CA GLU A 172 19.10 -4.44 0.66
C GLU A 172 18.58 -5.38 1.76
N ILE A 173 18.61 -6.70 1.53
CA ILE A 173 18.28 -7.72 2.53
C ILE A 173 19.57 -8.15 3.22
N ASP A 174 20.29 -7.15 3.73
CA ASP A 174 21.40 -7.38 4.65
C ASP A 174 20.87 -7.84 6.02
N VAL A 175 21.74 -7.99 7.02
CA VAL A 175 21.30 -8.42 8.36
C VAL A 175 20.23 -7.47 8.94
N ALA A 176 20.33 -6.16 8.69
CA ALA A 176 19.35 -5.19 9.16
C ALA A 176 18.03 -5.29 8.36
N GLY A 177 18.11 -5.50 7.04
CA GLY A 177 16.95 -5.79 6.20
C GLY A 177 16.24 -7.07 6.63
N ALA A 178 17.00 -8.14 6.92
CA ALA A 178 16.49 -9.41 7.41
C ALA A 178 15.80 -9.29 8.78
N GLN A 179 16.36 -8.47 9.70
CA GLN A 179 15.70 -8.18 10.97
C GLN A 179 14.29 -7.61 10.78
N ALA A 180 14.09 -6.68 9.85
CA ALA A 180 12.76 -6.14 9.57
C ALA A 180 11.77 -7.21 9.05
N ILE A 181 12.27 -8.19 8.29
CA ILE A 181 11.46 -9.28 7.77
C ILE A 181 11.12 -10.28 8.87
N VAL A 182 12.08 -10.61 9.74
CA VAL A 182 11.88 -11.48 10.92
C VAL A 182 10.90 -10.83 11.90
N LEU A 183 10.97 -9.51 12.09
CA LEU A 183 9.95 -8.77 12.85
C LEU A 183 8.56 -9.01 12.25
N THR A 184 8.44 -8.86 10.93
CA THR A 184 7.16 -9.06 10.22
C THR A 184 6.67 -10.50 10.36
N LEU A 185 7.57 -11.49 10.36
CA LEU A 185 7.21 -12.89 10.62
C LEU A 185 6.62 -13.06 12.03
N ALA A 186 7.30 -12.53 13.04
CA ALA A 186 6.85 -12.65 14.42
C ALA A 186 5.49 -11.95 14.62
N GLU A 187 5.28 -10.79 13.99
CA GLU A 187 3.98 -10.12 13.93
C GLU A 187 2.91 -10.98 13.24
N ASN A 188 3.22 -11.59 12.09
CA ASN A 188 2.29 -12.47 11.38
C ASN A 188 1.86 -13.63 12.30
N LEU A 189 2.80 -14.32 12.95
CA LEU A 189 2.50 -15.47 13.82
C LEU A 189 1.66 -15.09 15.04
N ALA A 190 1.95 -13.93 15.65
CA ALA A 190 1.15 -13.40 16.76
C ALA A 190 -0.29 -13.06 16.31
N LEU A 191 -0.43 -12.42 15.15
CA LEU A 191 -1.73 -12.07 14.58
C LEU A 191 -2.52 -13.29 14.10
N GLU A 192 -1.86 -14.33 13.59
CA GLU A 192 -2.48 -15.62 13.28
C GLU A 192 -3.10 -16.25 14.53
N SER A 193 -2.37 -16.24 15.65
CA SER A 193 -2.89 -16.74 16.93
C SER A 193 -4.07 -15.92 17.44
N GLN A 194 -4.00 -14.59 17.35
CA GLN A 194 -5.13 -13.72 17.72
C GLN A 194 -6.35 -13.98 16.83
N ALA A 195 -6.16 -14.10 15.52
CA ALA A 195 -7.25 -14.36 14.59
C ALA A 195 -8.00 -15.66 14.92
N ILE A 196 -7.27 -16.68 15.37
CA ILE A 196 -7.86 -17.94 15.84
C ILE A 196 -8.61 -17.77 17.17
N LEU A 197 -8.11 -16.95 18.09
CA LEU A 197 -8.80 -16.63 19.35
C LEU A 197 -10.09 -15.86 19.15
N GLU A 198 -10.08 -14.88 18.25
CA GLU A 198 -11.22 -14.01 17.97
C GLU A 198 -12.19 -14.59 16.92
N GLY A 199 -11.77 -15.64 16.19
CA GLY A 199 -12.53 -16.19 15.08
C GLY A 199 -12.61 -15.24 13.88
N ASP A 200 -11.59 -14.40 13.68
CA ASP A 200 -11.59 -13.33 12.67
C ASP A 200 -10.77 -13.72 11.42
N ASP A 201 -11.48 -14.04 10.33
CA ASP A 201 -10.87 -14.37 9.02
C ASP A 201 -10.21 -13.16 8.33
N SER A 202 -10.65 -11.93 8.67
CA SER A 202 -10.10 -10.72 8.07
C SER A 202 -8.65 -10.49 8.53
N LEU A 203 -8.35 -10.79 9.80
CA LEU A 203 -6.99 -10.78 10.34
C LEU A 203 -6.10 -11.79 9.62
N LEU A 204 -6.58 -13.00 9.35
CA LEU A 204 -5.82 -14.01 8.60
C LEU A 204 -5.48 -13.53 7.19
N THR A 205 -6.42 -12.89 6.51
CA THR A 205 -6.22 -12.36 5.15
C THR A 205 -5.22 -11.19 5.13
N ALA A 206 -5.06 -10.47 6.25
CA ALA A 206 -4.12 -9.37 6.38
C ALA A 206 -2.65 -9.82 6.52
N VAL A 207 -2.40 -11.01 7.08
CA VAL A 207 -1.05 -11.46 7.47
C VAL A 207 -0.58 -12.73 6.76
N THR A 208 -1.52 -13.48 6.16
CA THR A 208 -1.23 -14.73 5.45
C THR A 208 -1.73 -14.70 4.01
N HIS A 209 -1.18 -15.58 3.19
CA HIS A 209 -1.64 -15.82 1.82
C HIS A 209 -1.44 -17.29 1.43
N GLY A 210 -1.85 -17.66 0.21
CA GLY A 210 -1.58 -18.99 -0.36
C GLY A 210 -2.01 -20.16 0.53
N ASP A 211 -1.16 -21.17 0.60
CA ASP A 211 -1.44 -22.42 1.32
C ASP A 211 -1.56 -22.20 2.84
N ARG A 212 -0.83 -21.21 3.39
CA ARG A 212 -0.95 -20.85 4.83
C ARG A 212 -2.33 -20.30 5.16
N LEU A 213 -2.89 -19.43 4.31
CA LEU A 213 -4.24 -18.90 4.53
C LEU A 213 -5.30 -20.00 4.52
N ASP A 214 -5.19 -20.94 3.58
CA ASP A 214 -6.10 -22.09 3.50
C ASP A 214 -5.99 -22.98 4.74
N ALA A 215 -4.77 -23.24 5.22
CA ALA A 215 -4.51 -23.99 6.46
C ALA A 215 -5.10 -23.29 7.70
N MET A 216 -4.87 -21.99 7.86
CA MET A 216 -5.38 -21.23 9.00
C MET A 216 -6.92 -21.14 9.01
N ARG A 217 -7.53 -20.97 7.83
CA ARG A 217 -8.99 -21.05 7.67
C ARG A 217 -9.55 -22.42 8.05
N ALA A 218 -8.84 -23.50 7.72
CA ALA A 218 -9.24 -24.84 8.14
C ALA A 218 -9.23 -24.97 9.68
N ARG A 219 -8.17 -24.47 10.36
CA ARG A 219 -8.09 -24.45 11.83
C ARG A 219 -9.23 -23.63 12.45
N LEU A 220 -9.58 -22.49 11.87
CA LEU A 220 -10.68 -21.64 12.35
C LEU A 220 -12.04 -22.35 12.26
N ARG A 221 -12.30 -23.06 11.14
CA ARG A 221 -13.52 -23.87 10.97
C ARG A 221 -13.56 -25.04 11.94
N GLU A 222 -12.43 -25.71 12.16
CA GLU A 222 -12.30 -26.81 13.10
C GLU A 222 -12.53 -26.36 14.55
N SER A 223 -11.96 -25.21 14.95
CA SER A 223 -12.20 -24.61 16.26
C SER A 223 -13.69 -24.40 16.53
N THR A 224 -14.41 -23.92 15.52
CA THR A 224 -15.86 -23.69 15.58
C THR A 224 -16.66 -25.00 15.66
N SER A 225 -16.24 -26.06 14.95
CA SER A 225 -16.97 -27.33 14.93
C SER A 225 -16.76 -28.16 16.19
N ILE A 226 -15.55 -28.15 16.75
CA ILE A 226 -15.18 -28.92 17.95
C ILE A 226 -15.49 -28.13 19.23
N GLY A 227 -15.67 -26.81 19.14
CA GLY A 227 -15.82 -25.93 20.30
C GLY A 227 -14.53 -25.85 21.14
N ARG A 228 -13.38 -26.05 20.48
CA ARG A 228 -12.05 -25.99 21.09
C ARG A 228 -11.11 -25.18 20.22
N THR A 229 -10.51 -24.16 20.79
CA THR A 229 -9.56 -23.30 20.09
C THR A 229 -8.14 -23.75 20.39
N VAL A 230 -7.37 -24.02 19.36
CA VAL A 230 -5.96 -24.42 19.47
C VAL A 230 -5.10 -23.27 18.97
N THR A 231 -4.23 -22.75 19.83
CA THR A 231 -3.32 -21.64 19.52
C THR A 231 -1.88 -22.04 19.77
N ASP A 232 -0.97 -21.61 18.89
CA ASP A 232 0.45 -21.89 18.99
C ASP A 232 1.22 -20.59 19.22
N ASN A 233 1.90 -20.48 20.36
CA ASN A 233 2.80 -19.37 20.65
C ASN A 233 4.25 -19.79 20.43
N TYR A 234 4.99 -19.02 19.64
CA TYR A 234 6.35 -19.36 19.23
C TYR A 234 7.37 -18.48 19.96
N GLU A 235 8.31 -19.12 20.65
CA GLU A 235 9.55 -18.52 21.12
C GLU A 235 10.65 -18.96 20.15
N ILE A 236 11.20 -18.01 19.39
CA ILE A 236 12.18 -18.28 18.34
C ILE A 236 13.57 -17.95 18.87
N ASP A 237 14.48 -18.92 18.81
CA ASP A 237 15.86 -18.80 19.28
C ASP A 237 16.84 -18.48 18.15
N ARG A 238 16.58 -19.02 16.95
CA ARG A 238 17.42 -18.83 15.76
C ARG A 238 16.56 -18.71 14.51
N VAL A 239 16.97 -17.82 13.61
CA VAL A 239 16.41 -17.71 12.26
C VAL A 239 17.52 -17.71 11.22
N ARG A 240 17.41 -18.59 10.21
CA ARG A 240 18.24 -18.55 9.00
C ARG A 240 17.36 -18.14 7.82
N VAL A 241 17.75 -17.07 7.14
CA VAL A 241 17.05 -16.52 5.97
C VAL A 241 17.68 -17.10 4.71
N THR A 242 16.87 -17.78 3.90
CA THR A 242 17.30 -18.44 2.67
C THR A 242 16.41 -18.05 1.48
N LEU A 243 16.91 -18.22 0.26
CA LEU A 243 16.15 -17.94 -0.94
C LEU A 243 15.33 -19.17 -1.34
N LEU A 244 14.01 -19.01 -1.46
CA LEU A 244 13.14 -20.06 -1.97
C LEU A 244 12.86 -19.83 -3.46
N VAL A 245 13.29 -20.80 -4.26
CA VAL A 245 12.87 -20.94 -5.67
C VAL A 245 11.34 -21.04 -5.70
N PRO A 246 10.65 -20.35 -6.63
CA PRO A 246 9.19 -20.30 -6.65
C PRO A 246 8.56 -21.69 -6.57
N PHE A 247 7.57 -21.84 -5.69
CA PHE A 247 6.78 -23.06 -5.55
C PHE A 247 5.30 -22.68 -5.37
N GLY A 248 4.40 -23.62 -5.67
CA GLY A 248 2.94 -23.40 -5.61
C GLY A 248 2.37 -22.74 -6.88
N ARG A 249 1.16 -22.18 -6.77
CA ARG A 249 0.35 -21.66 -7.90
C ARG A 249 0.83 -20.31 -8.49
N GLN A 250 1.95 -19.75 -8.04
CA GLN A 250 2.35 -18.38 -8.40
C GLN A 250 3.84 -18.22 -8.71
N ASP A 251 4.14 -17.50 -9.80
CA ASP A 251 5.49 -17.11 -10.20
C ASP A 251 6.00 -15.94 -9.34
N GLY A 252 7.09 -16.16 -8.58
CA GLY A 252 7.88 -15.10 -7.93
C GLY A 252 8.67 -15.59 -6.72
N LEU A 253 9.81 -14.94 -6.50
CA LEU A 253 10.79 -15.32 -5.48
C LEU A 253 10.20 -15.15 -4.07
N SER A 254 10.45 -16.15 -3.22
CA SER A 254 10.04 -16.17 -1.82
C SER A 254 11.28 -16.27 -0.94
N LEU A 255 11.17 -15.82 0.31
CA LEU A 255 12.22 -16.05 1.31
C LEU A 255 11.78 -17.14 2.25
N GLY A 256 12.67 -18.08 2.56
CA GLY A 256 12.47 -19.07 3.60
C GLY A 256 13.07 -18.57 4.90
N MET A 257 12.29 -18.56 5.97
CA MET A 257 12.74 -18.28 7.34
C MET A 257 12.80 -19.60 8.10
N ILE A 258 13.95 -20.27 8.05
CA ILE A 258 14.18 -21.48 8.84
C ILE A 258 14.29 -21.06 10.30
N SER A 259 13.28 -21.40 11.09
CA SER A 259 13.13 -20.96 12.47
C SER A 259 13.23 -22.15 13.40
N GLU A 260 14.04 -22.01 14.44
CA GLU A 260 14.24 -22.99 15.51
C GLU A 260 13.86 -22.35 16.86
N GLY A 261 13.21 -23.12 17.72
CA GLY A 261 12.90 -22.66 19.08
C GLY A 261 11.89 -23.56 19.79
N THR A 262 11.05 -22.95 20.63
CA THR A 262 10.01 -23.63 21.40
C THR A 262 8.63 -23.15 21.00
N VAL A 263 7.72 -24.08 20.72
CA VAL A 263 6.30 -23.79 20.51
C VAL A 263 5.51 -24.22 21.73
N THR A 264 4.65 -23.33 22.23
CA THR A 264 3.68 -23.63 23.27
C THR A 264 2.29 -23.67 22.67
N THR A 265 1.72 -24.87 22.61
CA THR A 265 0.34 -25.09 22.15
C THR A 265 -0.60 -25.03 23.34
N GLU A 266 -1.61 -24.17 23.23
CA GLU A 266 -2.71 -24.08 24.20
C GLU A 266 -4.00 -24.54 23.54
N ILE A 267 -4.74 -25.39 24.26
CA ILE A 267 -6.09 -25.78 23.89
C ILE A 267 -7.04 -25.10 24.86
N ARG A 268 -7.97 -24.31 24.32
CA ARG A 268 -8.99 -23.60 25.07
C ARG A 268 -10.37 -24.21 24.80
N ASN A 269 -11.21 -24.26 25.82
CA ASN A 269 -12.60 -24.64 25.66
C ASN A 269 -13.44 -23.47 25.11
N ALA A 270 -14.73 -23.71 24.85
CA ALA A 270 -15.65 -22.68 24.35
C ALA A 270 -15.82 -21.46 25.28
N SER A 271 -15.51 -21.58 26.58
CA SER A 271 -15.48 -20.45 27.52
C SER A 271 -14.17 -19.66 27.51
N GLY A 272 -13.19 -20.04 26.69
CA GLY A 272 -11.88 -19.39 26.58
C GLY A 272 -10.85 -19.84 27.63
N GLU A 273 -11.19 -20.77 28.51
CA GLU A 273 -10.31 -21.31 29.54
C GLU A 273 -9.34 -22.33 28.94
N VAL A 274 -8.07 -22.24 29.32
CA VAL A 274 -7.02 -23.17 28.90
C VAL A 274 -7.23 -24.52 29.58
N VAL A 275 -7.60 -25.54 28.81
CA VAL A 275 -7.80 -26.91 29.28
C VAL A 275 -6.57 -27.78 29.12
N SER A 276 -5.65 -27.40 28.23
CA SER A 276 -4.37 -28.06 28.04
C SER A 276 -3.33 -27.06 27.57
N ARG A 277 -2.10 -27.21 28.07
CA ARG A 277 -0.92 -26.47 27.61
C ARG A 277 0.24 -27.45 27.51
N SER A 278 0.92 -27.45 26.37
CA SER A 278 2.11 -28.26 26.14
C SER A 278 3.15 -27.48 25.37
N SER A 279 4.42 -27.65 25.72
CA SER A 279 5.53 -27.02 25.01
C SER A 279 6.43 -28.10 24.39
N ALA A 280 6.88 -27.85 23.16
CA ALA A 280 7.77 -28.75 22.44
C ALA A 280 8.79 -27.94 21.63
N PRO A 281 10.00 -28.47 21.39
CA PRO A 281 10.92 -27.87 20.44
C PRO A 281 10.33 -27.95 19.03
N PHE A 282 10.56 -26.91 18.22
CA PHE A 282 10.18 -26.90 16.81
C PHE A 282 11.36 -26.50 15.93
N LYS A 283 11.33 -27.01 14.70
CA LYS A 283 12.16 -26.55 13.59
C LYS A 283 11.31 -26.58 12.33
N THR A 284 11.03 -25.42 11.78
CA THR A 284 10.15 -25.26 10.61
C THR A 284 10.68 -24.17 9.69
N MET A 285 10.21 -24.13 8.45
CA MET A 285 10.51 -23.06 7.52
C MET A 285 9.23 -22.29 7.20
N TRP A 286 9.24 -21.00 7.50
CA TRP A 286 8.18 -20.09 7.09
C TRP A 286 8.54 -19.48 5.74
N ALA A 287 7.74 -19.77 4.72
CA ALA A 287 7.88 -19.09 3.45
C ALA A 287 7.18 -17.73 3.53
N MET A 288 7.92 -16.67 3.20
CA MET A 288 7.42 -15.30 3.20
C MET A 288 7.53 -14.67 1.82
N ARG A 289 6.52 -13.87 1.46
CA ARG A 289 6.49 -13.15 0.19
C ARG A 289 5.67 -11.86 0.28
N ARG A 290 6.04 -10.87 -0.54
CA ARG A 290 5.21 -9.68 -0.79
C ARG A 290 4.13 -9.95 -1.84
N ALA A 291 3.20 -10.86 -1.56
CA ALA A 291 2.19 -11.28 -2.55
C ALA A 291 1.25 -10.14 -3.00
N THR A 292 0.97 -9.18 -2.10
CA THR A 292 0.15 -7.98 -2.37
C THR A 292 0.98 -6.71 -2.57
N GLY A 293 2.31 -6.82 -2.57
CA GLY A 293 3.25 -5.70 -2.75
C GLY A 293 3.49 -4.80 -1.53
N ALA A 294 2.58 -4.76 -0.54
CA ALA A 294 2.67 -3.83 0.60
C ALA A 294 3.49 -4.36 1.79
N ARG A 295 3.32 -5.64 2.16
CA ARG A 295 3.84 -6.29 3.38
C ARG A 295 4.39 -7.68 3.06
N TRP A 296 5.31 -8.19 3.87
CA TRP A 296 5.70 -9.60 3.86
C TRP A 296 4.61 -10.47 4.51
N LEU A 297 4.00 -11.35 3.72
CA LEU A 297 2.96 -12.27 4.18
C LEU A 297 3.52 -13.68 4.33
N THR A 298 3.03 -14.42 5.33
CA THR A 298 3.32 -15.85 5.48
C THR A 298 2.52 -16.62 4.42
N VAL A 299 3.20 -17.31 3.50
CA VAL A 299 2.52 -18.00 2.37
C VAL A 299 2.44 -19.50 2.54
N ALA A 300 3.38 -20.10 3.26
CA ALA A 300 3.40 -21.53 3.55
C ALA A 300 4.23 -21.82 4.80
N GLU A 301 3.88 -22.93 5.45
CA GLU A 301 4.74 -23.61 6.42
C GLU A 301 5.32 -24.84 5.72
N LEU A 302 6.64 -24.94 5.68
CA LEU A 302 7.36 -25.99 4.98
C LEU A 302 8.27 -26.74 5.94
N PRO A 303 8.56 -28.03 5.67
CA PRO A 303 9.62 -28.72 6.38
C PRO A 303 10.95 -27.98 6.17
N PRO A 304 11.81 -27.91 7.20
CA PRO A 304 13.12 -27.29 7.07
C PRO A 304 13.92 -28.04 6.00
N THR A 305 14.39 -27.34 4.97
CA THR A 305 15.26 -27.93 3.95
C THR A 305 16.71 -27.74 4.35
N ASP A 306 17.44 -28.83 4.58
CA ASP A 306 18.87 -28.82 4.92
C ASP A 306 19.78 -28.59 3.70
N ARG A 307 19.32 -27.86 2.67
CA ARG A 307 20.25 -27.57 1.56
C ARG A 307 21.29 -26.54 2.02
N PRO A 308 22.59 -26.84 1.84
CA PRO A 308 23.68 -25.99 2.30
C PRO A 308 23.63 -24.62 1.64
#